data_AF-A0A658NK78-F1
#
_entry.id   AF-A0A658NK78-F1
#
_cell.length_a   1.000
_cell.length_b   1.000
_cell.length_c   1.000
_cell.angle_alpha   90.00
_cell.angle_beta   90.00
_cell.angle_gamma   90.00
#
_symmetry.space_group_name_H-M   'P 1'
#
loop_
_entity.id
_entity.type
_entity.pdbx_description
1 polymer ?
#
loop_
_entity_poly.entity_id
_entity_poly.type
_entity_poly.pdbx_seq_one_letter_code
_entity_poly.pdbx_strand_id
1 'polypeptide(L)'
;NAGMASGGMGGLRGILPVRDGRIIRPLLDVGRSEILEYLRRGGISYVTDSSNRSTLFLRNRIRNELIPEVASRYNPRLVETLCRTAEI
;
A
#
# COMPACT_ATOMS: atom_id res chain seq x y z
N ASN A 1 -6.82 7.71 22.25
CA ASN A 1 -5.64 8.59 22.11
C ASN A 1 -4.54 7.83 21.39
N ALA A 2 -4.53 7.85 20.07
CA ALA A 2 -3.48 7.20 19.27
C ALA A 2 -2.60 8.31 18.68
N GLY A 3 -1.71 8.83 19.52
CA GLY A 3 -0.72 9.81 19.14
C GLY A 3 0.25 9.23 18.11
N MET A 4 0.59 10.06 17.14
CA MET A 4 1.65 9.88 16.16
C MET A 4 2.86 9.15 16.75
N ALA A 5 3.23 7.99 16.18
CA ALA A 5 4.51 7.37 16.47
C ALA A 5 5.60 8.23 15.85
N SER A 6 6.38 8.86 16.73
CA SER A 6 7.50 9.75 16.45
C SER A 6 8.62 9.06 15.66
N GLY A 7 8.95 9.60 14.49
CA GLY A 7 10.33 9.92 14.07
C GLY A 7 11.44 8.86 14.10
N GLY A 8 11.15 7.57 13.94
CA GLY A 8 12.18 6.51 13.82
C GLY A 8 11.74 5.36 12.91
N MET A 9 12.51 4.26 12.83
CA MET A 9 12.16 3.03 12.07
C MET A 9 10.73 2.54 12.36
N GLY A 10 10.19 2.82 13.55
CA GLY A 10 8.80 2.53 13.91
C GLY A 10 7.74 3.26 13.07
N GLY A 11 8.05 4.41 12.45
CA GLY A 11 7.17 5.09 11.49
C GLY A 11 7.23 4.54 10.07
N LEU A 12 8.25 3.73 9.77
CA LEU A 12 8.39 3.00 8.51
C LEU A 12 7.77 1.61 8.57
N ARG A 13 7.46 1.10 9.77
CA ARG A 13 6.77 -0.18 9.92
C ARG A 13 5.42 -0.16 9.21
N GLY A 14 5.20 -1.20 8.42
CA GLY A 14 3.96 -1.43 7.71
C GLY A 14 2.79 -1.74 8.65
N ILE A 15 1.62 -1.90 8.04
CA ILE A 15 0.42 -2.32 8.75
C ILE A 15 0.57 -3.79 9.17
N LEU A 16 0.21 -4.14 10.41
CA LEU A 16 0.26 -5.54 10.87
C LEU A 16 -0.83 -6.41 10.21
N PRO A 17 -0.53 -7.68 9.87
CA PRO A 17 -1.50 -8.62 9.29
C PRO A 17 -2.64 -8.92 10.26
N VAL A 18 -2.37 -8.98 11.56
CA VAL A 18 -3.38 -9.10 12.62
C VAL A 18 -3.18 -7.97 13.61
N ARG A 19 -4.25 -7.23 13.90
CA ARG A 19 -4.27 -6.19 14.95
C ARG A 19 -5.24 -6.58 16.06
N ASP A 20 -4.72 -6.57 17.29
CA ASP A 20 -5.47 -6.81 18.53
C ASP A 20 -6.27 -8.14 18.54
N GLY A 21 -5.85 -9.12 17.73
CA GLY A 21 -6.55 -10.40 17.53
C GLY A 21 -7.93 -10.29 16.88
N ARG A 22 -8.33 -9.11 16.38
CA ARG A 22 -9.69 -8.82 15.90
C ARG A 22 -9.76 -8.39 14.45
N ILE A 23 -8.74 -7.67 13.98
CA ILE A 23 -8.69 -7.19 12.59
C ILE A 23 -7.63 -8.00 11.86
N ILE A 24 -8.08 -8.91 11.00
CA ILE A 24 -7.23 -9.76 10.16
C ILE A 24 -7.22 -9.19 8.75
N ARG A 25 -6.03 -9.06 8.15
CA ARG A 25 -5.80 -8.56 6.79
C ARG A 25 -5.23 -9.69 5.93
N PRO A 26 -6.06 -10.65 5.48
CA PRO A 26 -5.59 -11.87 4.80
C PRO A 26 -4.93 -11.59 3.44
N LEU A 27 -5.21 -10.43 2.84
CA LEU A 27 -4.66 -10.02 1.55
C LEU A 27 -3.55 -8.97 1.68
N LEU A 28 -2.94 -8.83 2.86
CA LEU A 28 -1.91 -7.80 3.08
C LEU A 28 -0.71 -7.97 2.14
N ASP A 29 -0.29 -9.21 1.92
CA ASP A 29 0.88 -9.55 1.11
C ASP A 29 0.51 -9.87 -0.36
N VAL A 30 -0.74 -9.66 -0.74
CA VAL A 30 -1.23 -9.97 -2.10
C VAL A 30 -1.26 -8.69 -2.94
N GLY A 31 -0.58 -8.71 -4.08
CA GLY A 31 -0.49 -7.58 -4.99
C GLY A 31 -1.83 -7.27 -5.68
N ARG A 32 -2.02 -6.00 -6.07
CA ARG A 32 -3.21 -5.58 -6.83
C ARG A 32 -3.34 -6.35 -8.16
N SER A 33 -2.24 -6.59 -8.86
CA SER A 33 -2.24 -7.34 -10.12
C SER A 33 -2.75 -8.77 -9.93
N GLU A 34 -2.33 -9.43 -8.85
CA GLU A 34 -2.77 -10.79 -8.52
C GLU A 34 -4.26 -10.84 -8.20
N ILE A 35 -4.77 -9.86 -7.43
CA ILE A 35 -6.21 -9.73 -7.15
C ILE A 35 -7.00 -9.56 -8.46
N LEU A 36 -6.54 -8.67 -9.35
CA LEU A 36 -7.23 -8.41 -10.61
C LEU A 36 -7.23 -9.64 -11.53
N GLU A 37 -6.11 -10.37 -11.57
CA GLU A 37 -6.00 -11.60 -12.35
C GLU A 37 -6.90 -12.71 -11.78
N TYR A 38 -6.98 -12.84 -10.45
CA TYR A 38 -7.91 -13.76 -9.80
C TYR A 38 -9.36 -13.44 -10.15
N LEU A 39 -9.76 -12.17 -10.05
CA LEU A 39 -11.12 -11.72 -10.40
C LEU A 39 -11.43 -12.00 -11.88
N ARG A 40 -10.47 -11.72 -12.78
CA ARG A 40 -10.60 -11.98 -14.21
C ARG A 40 -10.79 -13.47 -14.51
N ARG A 41 -9.98 -14.34 -13.90
CA ARG A 41 -10.07 -15.80 -14.06
C ARG A 41 -11.38 -16.37 -13.51
N GLY A 42 -11.89 -15.79 -12.43
CA GLY A 42 -13.16 -16.19 -11.82
C GLY A 42 -14.40 -15.58 -12.44
N GLY A 43 -14.26 -14.66 -13.41
CA GLY A 43 -15.40 -13.90 -13.95
C GLY A 43 -16.12 -13.04 -12.90
N ILE A 44 -15.39 -12.59 -11.87
CA ILE A 44 -15.97 -11.85 -10.74
C ILE A 44 -15.97 -10.36 -11.05
N SER A 45 -17.15 -9.78 -11.17
CA SER A 45 -17.33 -8.33 -11.34
C SER A 45 -16.94 -7.57 -10.09
N TYR A 46 -16.33 -6.39 -10.29
CA TYR A 46 -15.95 -5.49 -9.21
C TYR A 46 -16.18 -4.02 -9.62
N VAL A 47 -16.34 -3.15 -8.63
CA VAL A 47 -16.49 -1.69 -8.85
C VAL A 47 -15.14 -1.01 -8.57
N THR A 48 -14.75 -0.10 -9.45
CA THR A 48 -13.59 0.77 -9.20
C THR A 48 -14.08 2.06 -8.57
N ASP A 49 -13.66 2.31 -7.32
CA ASP A 49 -13.94 3.56 -6.64
C ASP A 49 -13.26 4.74 -7.35
N SER A 50 -14.03 5.76 -7.73
CA SER A 50 -13.55 6.94 -8.45
C SER A 50 -12.56 7.78 -7.65
N SER A 51 -12.67 7.77 -6.31
CA SER A 51 -11.75 8.48 -5.41
C SER A 51 -10.31 7.97 -5.50
N ASN A 52 -10.08 6.74 -6.00
CA ASN A 52 -8.74 6.20 -6.23
C ASN A 52 -7.87 7.10 -7.13
N ARG A 53 -8.50 7.83 -8.05
CA ARG A 53 -7.83 8.76 -8.98
C ARG A 53 -7.66 10.16 -8.40
N SER A 54 -8.35 10.46 -7.30
CA SER A 54 -8.27 11.77 -6.65
C SER A 54 -6.94 11.96 -5.93
N THR A 55 -6.34 13.14 -6.09
CA THR A 55 -5.08 13.55 -5.45
C THR A 55 -5.33 14.46 -4.24
N LEU A 56 -6.60 14.60 -3.85
CA LEU A 56 -7.02 15.38 -2.67
C LEU A 56 -6.49 14.75 -1.38
N PHE A 57 -6.51 13.42 -1.28
CA PHE A 57 -6.01 12.69 -0.11
C PHE A 57 -4.51 12.41 -0.25
N LEU A 58 -3.74 12.71 0.81
CA LEU A 58 -2.29 12.53 0.86
C LEU A 58 -1.84 11.13 0.41
N ARG A 59 -2.51 10.08 0.88
CA ARG A 59 -2.22 8.69 0.48
C ARG A 59 -2.31 8.48 -1.03
N ASN A 60 -3.33 9.01 -1.68
CA ASN A 60 -3.51 8.84 -3.12
C ASN A 60 -2.50 9.69 -3.90
N ARG A 61 -2.18 10.90 -3.42
CA ARG A 61 -1.14 11.74 -4.02
C ARG A 61 0.23 11.06 -3.94
N ILE A 62 0.58 10.50 -2.79
CA ILE A 62 1.83 9.72 -2.62
C ILE A 62 1.85 8.54 -3.60
N ARG A 63 0.76 7.77 -3.71
CA ARG A 63 0.69 6.61 -4.61
C ARG A 63 0.75 6.99 -6.09
N ASN A 64 0.01 8.02 -6.50
CA ASN A 64 -0.25 8.31 -7.90
C ASN A 64 0.78 9.27 -8.50
N GLU A 65 1.44 10.09 -7.68
CA GLU A 65 2.40 11.11 -8.15
C GLU A 65 3.80 10.84 -7.60
N LEU A 66 3.96 10.88 -6.26
CA LEU A 66 5.28 10.89 -5.63
C LEU A 66 6.06 9.58 -5.86
N ILE A 67 5.44 8.42 -5.58
CA ILE A 67 6.11 7.12 -5.76
C ILE A 67 6.53 6.91 -7.23
N PRO A 68 5.65 7.12 -8.23
CA PRO A 68 6.04 7.02 -9.64
C PRO A 68 7.16 8.00 -10.04
N GLU A 69 7.10 9.25 -9.57
CA GLU A 69 8.13 10.24 -9.88
C GLU A 69 9.49 9.84 -9.32
N VAL A 70 9.54 9.43 -8.05
CA VAL A 70 10.80 9.03 -7.42
C VAL A 70 11.33 7.73 -8.03
N ALA A 71 10.44 6.77 -8.31
CA ALA A 71 10.85 5.50 -8.90
C ALA A 71 11.43 5.67 -10.31
N SER A 72 10.82 6.52 -11.15
CA SER A 72 11.27 6.76 -12.51
C SER A 72 12.56 7.57 -12.58
N ARG A 73 12.78 8.53 -11.68
CA ARG A 73 13.95 9.42 -11.73
C ARG A 73 15.16 8.95 -10.93
N TYR A 74 14.96 8.17 -9.88
CA TYR A 74 16.04 7.86 -8.92
C TYR A 74 16.24 6.36 -8.68
N ASN A 75 15.16 5.60 -8.45
CA ASN A 75 15.29 4.17 -8.12
C ASN A 75 14.09 3.35 -8.64
N PRO A 76 14.25 2.61 -9.74
CA PRO A 76 13.19 1.74 -10.27
C PRO A 76 12.69 0.68 -9.28
N ARG A 77 13.50 0.33 -8.27
CA ARG A 77 13.17 -0.63 -7.19
C ARG A 77 12.80 0.06 -5.87
N LEU A 78 12.31 1.31 -5.93
CA LEU A 78 11.92 2.08 -4.76
C LEU A 78 10.93 1.32 -3.87
N VAL A 79 9.85 0.79 -4.45
CA VAL A 79 8.80 0.10 -3.70
C VAL A 79 9.35 -1.12 -2.96
N GLU A 80 10.13 -1.96 -3.64
CA GLU A 80 10.79 -3.13 -3.04
C GLU A 80 11.74 -2.73 -1.90
N THR A 81 12.51 -1.65 -2.09
CA THR A 81 13.42 -1.13 -1.07
C THR A 81 12.68 -0.64 0.17
N LEU A 82 11.55 0.06 -0.02
CA LEU A 82 10.69 0.52 1.07
C LEU A 82 10.03 -0.64 1.81
N CYS A 83 9.54 -1.65 1.09
CA CYS A 83 8.98 -2.87 1.69
C CYS A 83 10.02 -3.58 2.57
N ARG A 84 11.22 -3.85 2.04
CA ARG A 84 12.31 -4.45 2.81
C ARG A 84 12.69 -3.62 4.04
N THR A 85 12.67 -2.29 3.93
CA THR A 85 12.97 -1.40 5.05
C THR A 85 11.88 -1.45 6.13
N ALA A 86 10.62 -1.65 5.74
CA ALA A 86 9.49 -1.75 6.66
C ALA A 86 9.46 -3.04 7.47
N GLU A 87 10.22 -4.06 7.04
CA GLU A 87 10.35 -5.37 7.70
C GLU A 87 11.45 -5.41 8.78
N ILE A 88 12.32 -4.39 8.82
CA ILE A 88 13.38 -4.21 9.83
C ILE A 88 12.76 -3.63 11.12
#